data_AF-A0A344TKX8-F1
#
_entry.id   AF-A0A344TKX8-F1
#
_cell.length_a   1.000
_cell.length_b   1.000
_cell.length_c   1.000
_cell.angle_alpha   90.00
_cell.angle_beta   90.00
_cell.angle_gamma   90.00
#
_symmetry.space_group_name_H-M   'P 1'
#
loop_
_entity.id
_entity.type
_entity.pdbx_description
1 polymer ?
#
loop_
_entity_poly.entity_id
_entity_poly.type
_entity_poly.pdbx_seq_one_letter_code
_entity_poly.pdbx_strand_id
1 'polypeptide(L)'
;MTKELGYIDISRIYSYVEGMGVEFYDVQVEIVDHIASVMEEQMNMNPDKPFKEIFDATLSTFTDFDGLVNEKRRQVARQYNRYVFQSLKSFFSWPKIIFILMLT
;
A
#
# COMPACT_ATOMS: atom_id res chain seq x y z
N MET A 1 -7.91 -16.10 27.17
CA MET A 1 -8.03 -14.70 26.72
C MET A 1 -7.29 -14.61 25.40
N THR A 2 -7.97 -14.28 24.31
CA THR A 2 -7.32 -13.95 23.03
C THR A 2 -6.39 -12.77 23.27
N LYS A 3 -5.15 -12.90 22.85
CA LYS A 3 -4.08 -11.94 23.13
C LYS A 3 -4.06 -10.99 21.94
N GLU A 4 -5.00 -10.04 21.91
CA GLU A 4 -5.13 -9.09 20.79
C GLU A 4 -4.07 -7.99 20.86
N LEU A 5 -3.70 -7.46 19.69
CA LEU A 5 -2.66 -6.46 19.55
C LEU A 5 -3.10 -5.09 20.08
N GLY A 6 -2.24 -4.46 20.89
CA GLY A 6 -2.49 -3.12 21.39
C GLY A 6 -2.15 -2.04 20.37
N TYR A 7 -2.68 -0.83 20.56
CA TYR A 7 -2.36 0.35 19.74
C TYR A 7 -0.85 0.63 19.61
N ILE A 8 -0.10 0.39 20.69
CA ILE A 8 1.37 0.56 20.71
C ILE A 8 2.06 -0.46 19.80
N ASP A 9 1.52 -1.67 19.66
CA ASP A 9 2.12 -2.70 18.82
C ASP A 9 1.85 -2.42 17.34
N ILE A 10 0.63 -2.00 17.00
CA ILE A 10 0.26 -1.60 15.64
C ILE A 10 1.09 -0.40 15.17
N SER A 11 1.30 0.62 16.00
CA SER A 11 2.13 1.78 15.63
C SER A 11 3.60 1.43 15.36
N ARG A 12 4.14 0.40 16.03
CA ARG A 12 5.48 -0.14 15.74
C ARG A 12 5.53 -0.84 14.39
N ILE A 13 4.50 -1.61 14.04
CA ILE A 13 4.39 -2.24 12.72
C ILE A 13 4.33 -1.17 11.63
N TYR A 14 3.51 -0.12 11.82
CA TYR A 14 3.46 1.01 10.89
C TYR A 14 4.83 1.66 10.69
N SER A 15 5.55 1.94 11.78
CA SER A 15 6.88 2.56 11.72
C SER A 15 7.89 1.67 10.98
N TYR A 16 7.78 0.35 11.15
CA TYR A 16 8.59 -0.62 10.43
C TYR A 16 8.29 -0.61 8.92
N VAL A 17 7.00 -0.64 8.54
CA VAL A 17 6.53 -0.63 7.15
C VAL A 17 6.88 0.66 6.43
N GLU A 18 6.74 1.81 7.10
CA GLU A 18 7.15 3.12 6.58
C GLU A 18 8.67 3.16 6.31
N GLY A 19 9.47 2.60 7.22
CA GLY A 19 10.93 2.52 7.08
C GLY A 19 11.42 1.69 5.89
N MET A 20 10.57 0.82 5.33
CA MET A 20 10.89 0.00 4.15
C MET A 20 10.61 0.70 2.82
N GLY A 21 10.19 1.97 2.82
CA GLY A 21 10.01 2.75 1.60
C GLY A 21 8.68 2.48 0.86
N VAL A 22 7.69 1.94 1.56
CA VAL A 22 6.32 1.78 1.03
C VAL A 22 5.66 3.15 0.96
N GLU A 23 5.57 3.72 -0.25
CA GLU A 23 5.11 5.11 -0.45
C GLU A 23 3.58 5.28 -0.43
N PHE A 24 2.82 4.21 -0.67
CA PHE A 24 1.36 4.29 -0.77
C PHE A 24 0.70 3.91 0.56
N TYR A 25 -0.07 4.83 1.13
CA TYR A 25 -0.75 4.61 2.41
C TYR A 25 -1.69 3.40 2.41
N ASP A 26 -2.43 3.17 1.32
CA ASP A 26 -3.32 2.00 1.25
C ASP A 26 -2.54 0.68 1.22
N VAL A 27 -1.38 0.65 0.56
CA VAL A 27 -0.45 -0.48 0.60
C VAL A 27 0.14 -0.66 2.00
N GLN A 28 0.48 0.43 2.70
CA GLN A 28 0.95 0.36 4.09
C GLN A 28 -0.10 -0.28 4.99
N VAL A 29 -1.37 0.14 4.88
CA VAL A 29 -2.48 -0.42 5.67
C VAL A 29 -2.64 -1.91 5.42
N GLU A 30 -2.60 -2.35 4.15
CA GLU A 30 -2.71 -3.76 3.79
C GLU A 30 -1.56 -4.60 4.36
N ILE A 31 -0.33 -4.09 4.27
CA ILE A 31 0.84 -4.76 4.84
C ILE A 31 0.72 -4.86 6.36
N VAL A 32 0.35 -3.77 7.04
CA VAL A 32 0.20 -3.76 8.50
C VAL A 32 -0.86 -4.75 8.95
N ASP A 33 -2.00 -4.80 8.26
CA ASP A 33 -3.08 -5.74 8.55
C ASP A 33 -2.63 -7.19 8.39
N HIS A 34 -1.86 -7.48 7.34
CA HIS A 34 -1.31 -8.81 7.10
C HIS A 34 -0.29 -9.22 8.16
N ILE A 35 0.64 -8.32 8.53
CA ILE A 35 1.61 -8.56 9.60
C ILE A 35 0.91 -8.80 10.93
N ALA A 36 -0.09 -7.98 11.27
CA ALA A 36 -0.87 -8.11 12.49
C ALA A 36 -1.56 -9.48 12.56
N SER A 37 -2.24 -9.89 11.47
CA SER A 37 -2.91 -11.19 11.36
C SER A 37 -1.95 -12.36 11.57
N VAL A 38 -0.78 -12.34 10.91
CA VAL A 38 0.24 -13.39 11.07
C VAL A 38 0.81 -13.41 12.48
N MET A 39 1.01 -12.25 13.09
CA MET A 39 1.49 -12.17 14.47
C MET A 39 0.47 -12.75 15.46
N GLU A 40 -0.82 -12.44 15.30
CA GLU A 40 -1.89 -13.00 16.12
C GLU A 40 -1.95 -14.53 16.00
N GLU A 41 -1.78 -15.06 14.79
CA GLU A 41 -1.67 -16.50 14.56
C GLU A 41 -0.47 -17.10 15.31
N GLN A 42 0.72 -16.47 15.21
CA GLN A 42 1.91 -16.93 15.93
C GLN A 42 1.75 -16.86 17.46
N MET A 43 1.06 -15.84 17.98
CA MET A 43 0.75 -15.70 19.41
C MET A 43 -0.21 -16.79 19.89
N ASN A 44 -1.18 -17.18 19.06
CA ASN A 44 -2.10 -18.27 19.37
C ASN A 44 -1.43 -19.65 19.31
N MET A 45 -0.51 -19.86 18.35
CA MET A 45 0.24 -21.11 18.23
C MET A 45 1.32 -21.28 19.30
N ASN A 46 1.90 -20.18 19.80
CA ASN A 46 2.99 -20.20 20.77
C ASN A 46 2.65 -19.40 22.04
N PRO A 47 1.68 -19.86 22.86
CA PRO A 47 1.21 -19.10 24.03
C PRO A 47 2.30 -18.85 25.08
N ASP A 48 3.28 -19.76 25.17
CA ASP A 48 4.38 -19.72 26.15
C ASP A 48 5.56 -18.83 25.71
N LYS A 49 5.60 -18.42 24.44
CA LYS A 49 6.69 -17.57 23.94
C LYS A 49 6.50 -16.11 24.38
N PRO A 50 7.59 -15.40 24.71
CA PRO A 50 7.55 -13.97 24.97
C PRO A 50 7.02 -13.21 23.75
N PHE A 51 6.09 -12.27 23.97
CA PHE A 51 5.53 -11.44 22.89
C PHE A 51 6.61 -10.78 22.03
N LYS A 52 7.67 -10.24 22.66
CA LYS A 52 8.79 -9.61 21.95
C LYS A 52 9.48 -10.55 20.97
N GLU A 53 9.64 -11.83 21.34
CA GLU A 53 10.27 -12.82 20.47
C GLU A 53 9.40 -13.11 19.24
N ILE A 54 8.08 -13.25 19.45
CA ILE A 54 7.12 -13.44 18.37
C ILE A 54 7.09 -12.20 17.45
N PHE A 55 7.03 -11.00 18.04
CA PHE A 55 7.01 -9.74 17.32
C PHE A 55 8.24 -9.58 16.41
N ASP A 56 9.45 -9.74 16.97
CA ASP A 56 10.71 -9.60 16.22
C ASP A 56 10.82 -10.69 15.13
N ALA A 57 10.42 -11.93 15.43
CA ALA A 57 10.44 -13.03 14.47
C ALA A 57 9.46 -12.81 13.31
N THR A 58 8.23 -12.40 13.59
CA THR A 58 7.23 -12.09 12.56
C THR A 58 7.73 -10.96 11.67
N LEU A 59 8.15 -9.82 12.23
CA LEU A 59 8.67 -8.70 11.42
C LEU A 59 9.86 -9.11 10.55
N SER A 60 10.78 -9.93 11.07
CA SER A 60 11.94 -10.39 10.28
C SER A 60 11.59 -11.25 9.07
N THR A 61 10.39 -11.85 9.06
CA THR A 61 9.88 -12.64 7.91
C THR A 61 9.39 -11.72 6.79
N PHE A 62 9.06 -10.47 7.12
CA PHE A 62 8.49 -9.48 6.22
C PHE A 62 9.56 -8.45 5.82
N THR A 63 10.24 -8.70 4.70
CA THR A 63 11.39 -7.88 4.24
C THR A 63 11.30 -7.37 2.81
N ASP A 64 10.46 -7.96 1.96
CA ASP A 64 10.32 -7.56 0.55
C ASP A 64 8.87 -7.16 0.25
N PHE A 65 8.69 -5.87 -0.07
CA PHE A 65 7.42 -5.27 -0.46
C PHE A 65 7.46 -4.66 -1.86
N ASP A 66 8.59 -4.79 -2.56
CA ASP A 66 8.81 -4.12 -3.84
C ASP A 66 7.81 -4.60 -4.90
N GLY A 67 7.42 -5.88 -4.86
CA GLY A 67 6.42 -6.44 -5.76
C GLY A 67 5.07 -5.71 -5.64
N LEU A 68 4.58 -5.58 -4.40
CA LEU A 68 3.29 -4.95 -4.11
C LEU A 68 3.30 -3.44 -4.41
N VAL A 69 4.37 -2.75 -4.00
CA VAL A 69 4.56 -1.32 -4.30
C VAL A 69 4.62 -1.09 -5.81
N ASN A 70 5.35 -1.91 -6.56
CA ASN A 70 5.44 -1.78 -8.01
C ASN A 70 4.12 -2.07 -8.71
N GLU A 71 3.33 -3.01 -8.22
CA GLU A 71 1.98 -3.25 -8.72
C GLU A 71 1.09 -2.02 -8.53
N LYS A 72 1.15 -1.40 -7.34
CA LYS A 72 0.43 -0.16 -7.05
C LYS A 72 0.86 0.99 -7.95
N ARG A 73 2.17 1.19 -8.14
CA ARG A 73 2.72 2.16 -9.11
C ARG A 73 2.14 1.96 -10.51
N ARG A 74 2.12 0.71 -10.99
CA ARG A 74 1.57 0.38 -12.31
C ARG A 74 0.07 0.62 -12.39
N GLN A 75 -0.68 0.42 -11.31
CA GLN A 75 -2.11 0.71 -11.25
C GLN A 75 -2.36 2.21 -11.36
N VAL A 76 -1.66 3.02 -10.56
CA VAL A 76 -1.75 4.49 -10.55
C VAL A 76 -1.34 5.06 -11.92
N ALA A 77 -0.25 4.59 -12.49
CA ALA A 77 0.20 5.02 -13.83
C ALA A 77 -0.83 4.71 -14.92
N ARG A 78 -1.45 3.52 -14.89
CA ARG A 78 -2.52 3.15 -15.82
C ARG A 78 -3.73 4.07 -15.69
N GLN A 79 -4.13 4.39 -14.45
CA GLN A 79 -5.24 5.31 -14.18
C GLN A 79 -4.92 6.73 -14.67
N TYR A 80 -3.73 7.23 -14.38
CA TYR A 80 -3.28 8.55 -14.82
C TYR A 80 -3.26 8.65 -16.35
N ASN A 81 -2.67 7.67 -17.04
CA ASN A 81 -2.63 7.63 -18.50
C ASN A 81 -4.03 7.63 -19.13
N ARG A 82 -5.00 6.95 -18.50
CA ARG A 82 -6.39 6.97 -18.94
C ARG A 82 -6.98 8.38 -18.85
N TYR A 83 -6.74 9.10 -17.75
CA TYR A 83 -7.20 10.49 -17.61
C TYR A 83 -6.54 11.42 -18.61
N VAL A 84 -5.21 11.32 -18.79
CA VAL A 84 -4.48 12.11 -19.79
C VAL A 84 -5.06 11.89 -21.19
N PHE A 85 -5.30 10.63 -21.57
CA PHE A 85 -5.85 10.31 -22.88
C PHE A 85 -7.29 10.81 -23.06
N GLN A 86 -8.12 10.74 -22.01
CA GLN A 86 -9.47 11.30 -22.04
C GLN A 86 -9.44 12.83 -22.17
N SER A 87 -8.56 13.51 -21.43
CA SER A 87 -8.38 14.95 -21.52
C SER A 87 -7.87 15.38 -22.89
N LEU A 88 -6.92 14.65 -23.48
CA LEU A 88 -6.44 14.90 -24.84
C LEU A 88 -7.59 14.73 -25.86
N LYS A 89 -8.34 13.63 -25.80
CA LYS A 89 -9.51 13.43 -26.67
C LYS A 89 -10.57 14.53 -26.50
N SER A 90 -10.81 14.96 -25.27
CA SER A 90 -11.77 16.04 -24.98
C SER A 90 -11.29 17.40 -25.47
N PHE A 91 -9.98 17.68 -25.39
CA PHE A 91 -9.39 18.91 -25.90
C PHE A 91 -9.46 18.96 -27.44
N PHE A 92 -9.09 17.86 -28.09
CA PHE A 92 -9.17 17.68 -29.55
C PHE A 92 -10.56 17.21 -30.03
N SER A 93 -11.61 17.41 -29.24
CA SER A 93 -12.97 17.06 -29.66
C SER A 93 -13.54 18.11 -30.63
N TRP A 94 -14.16 17.64 -31.71
CA TRP A 94 -14.94 18.48 -32.61
C TRP A 94 -16.11 19.15 -31.85
N PRO A 95 -16.43 20.44 -32.09
CA PRO A 95 -15.91 21.34 -33.12
C PRO A 95 -14.74 22.24 -32.65
N LYS A 96 -14.16 22.04 -31.46
CA LYS A 96 -13.15 22.94 -30.87
C LYS A 96 -11.89 23.08 -31.73
N ILE A 97 -11.50 22.01 -32.44
CA ILE A 97 -10.42 22.04 -33.44
C ILE A 97 -10.73 23.05 -34.56
N ILE A 98 -11.98 23.13 -35.03
CA ILE A 98 -12.36 24.08 -36.09
C ILE A 98 -12.20 25.51 -35.60
N PHE A 99 -12.61 25.81 -34.37
CA PHE A 99 -12.47 27.15 -33.80
C PHE A 99 -10.99 27.57 -33.69
N ILE A 100 -10.11 26.66 -33.27
CA ILE A 100 -8.66 26.93 -33.23
C ILE A 100 -8.10 27.17 -34.64
N LEU A 101 -8.49 26.35 -35.62
CA LEU A 101 -8.07 26.49 -37.02
C LEU A 101 -8.69 27.71 -37.73
N MET A 102 -9.86 28.20 -37.30
CA MET A 102 -10.47 29.41 -37.86
C MET A 102 -9.91 30.71 -37.27
N LEU A 103 -9.31 30.65 -36.07
CA LEU A 103 -8.78 31.81 -35.36
C LEU A 103 -7.27 32.02 -35.59
N THR A 104 -6.62 31.07 -36.26
CA THR A 104 -5.21 31.13 -36.71
C THR A 104 -5.18 31.38 -38.20
#